data_AF-A0A949SX81-F1
#
_entry.id   AF-A0A949SX81-F1
#
_cell.length_a   1.000
_cell.length_b   1.000
_cell.length_c   1.000
_cell.angle_alpha   90.00
_cell.angle_beta   90.00
_cell.angle_gamma   90.00
#
_symmetry.space_group_name_H-M   'P 1'
#
loop_
_entity.id
_entity.type
_entity.pdbx_description
1 polymer ?
#
loop_
_entity_poly.entity_id
_entity_poly.type
_entity_poly.pdbx_seq_one_letter_code
_entity_poly.pdbx_strand_id
1 'polypeptide(L)'
;MARRNNGGDSELNLDSLMDAVTNVVGVLMIVFVMMSLNTARTLQKILSDLPPVTKEQHEELKKKVDEMPPPPADPKTVEEEKKKAEQDLKKAIDQLQTVDTSEAQSRMKFMDLDSFRKKLEEAKKQRESQRKEVERLLAEVERLKTLLDQTPVFKPDPPTYVRLPNPRPFPENPNETRILVAKQGVLFLNEKEFIKPVTDGLDKIRSQFEYKEVKIDPFLKMLEAVFGNPNAARAAWPEIAPLVNTFQLDQVAQAYKALAAGGLPVSRQTLAAIGNLSLATRSAMPAVAEAIVATAKGDLTKWKALDPSRDPTKPVISIGSAGGKINFGWGASQVSVKNTPKDIVDYFTKDLGGLDGIKKLSDSRVIYDAFKLVAVLERAASSPMMNSSSYTFKPVIRPGNAFVQLELTPKAGGGETLEQIKAQGSAYQRLLRQMKLDPKGVAIYQVMADAFNTYIDARKIADDIGIPATWEFLARLDLTTNVTGYEVQRFAVTATARGSTPNAVRIAAPKRSLD
;
A
#
# COMPACT_ATOMS: atom_id res chain seq x y z
N MET A 1 -58.00 4.13 82.34
CA MET A 1 -58.76 5.33 81.89
C MET A 1 -57.71 6.39 81.55
N ALA A 2 -57.66 7.15 80.45
CA ALA A 2 -58.56 7.53 79.34
C ALA A 2 -58.85 9.06 79.35
N ARG A 3 -58.35 9.78 78.32
CA ARG A 3 -58.76 11.16 77.90
C ARG A 3 -58.44 12.31 78.89
N ARG A 4 -58.48 13.61 78.58
CA ARG A 4 -58.48 14.49 77.36
C ARG A 4 -58.08 15.91 77.85
N ASN A 5 -57.63 16.93 77.09
CA ASN A 5 -57.02 17.14 75.75
C ASN A 5 -55.98 18.30 75.97
N ASN A 6 -55.46 19.15 75.07
CA ASN A 6 -55.65 19.47 73.64
C ASN A 6 -54.26 19.35 72.92
N GLY A 7 -53.83 20.05 71.87
CA GLY A 7 -54.35 21.10 70.98
C GLY A 7 -53.31 22.21 70.72
N GLY A 8 -53.13 22.76 69.52
CA GLY A 8 -53.83 22.45 68.26
C GLY A 8 -53.10 22.97 67.01
N ASP A 9 -53.71 22.75 65.84
CA ASP A 9 -53.16 23.05 64.52
C ASP A 9 -53.13 24.55 64.17
N SER A 10 -52.23 24.94 63.27
CA SER A 10 -52.34 26.16 62.45
C SER A 10 -51.55 25.99 61.15
N GLU A 11 -52.08 26.61 60.09
CA GLU A 11 -51.63 26.55 58.70
C GLU A 11 -50.15 26.95 58.49
N LEU A 12 -49.44 26.21 57.63
CA LEU A 12 -48.32 26.71 56.81
C LEU A 12 -47.94 25.70 55.70
N ASN A 13 -47.20 26.16 54.70
CA ASN A 13 -46.48 25.36 53.69
C ASN A 13 -47.25 24.57 52.60
N LEU A 14 -48.48 24.98 52.25
CA LEU A 14 -48.87 24.92 50.83
C LEU A 14 -48.12 25.99 50.01
N ASP A 15 -47.86 27.13 50.62
CA ASP A 15 -47.10 28.25 50.00
C ASP A 15 -45.64 27.85 49.72
N SER A 16 -44.95 27.26 50.70
CA SER A 16 -43.61 26.67 50.47
C SER A 16 -43.59 25.54 49.43
N LEU A 17 -44.70 24.84 49.19
CA LEU A 17 -44.81 23.88 48.08
C LEU A 17 -44.89 24.60 46.73
N MET A 18 -45.65 25.70 46.66
CA MET A 18 -45.76 26.56 45.48
C MET A 18 -44.44 27.30 45.18
N ASP A 19 -43.73 27.76 46.22
CA ASP A 19 -42.38 28.33 46.11
C ASP A 19 -41.37 27.29 45.65
N ALA A 20 -41.39 26.07 46.20
CA ALA A 20 -40.55 24.96 45.73
C ALA A 20 -40.82 24.59 44.26
N VAL A 21 -42.09 24.55 43.83
CA VAL A 21 -42.45 24.32 42.41
C VAL A 21 -42.01 25.49 41.54
N THR A 22 -42.18 26.74 41.99
CA THR A 22 -41.77 27.94 41.24
C THR A 22 -40.26 28.03 41.12
N ASN A 23 -39.50 27.64 42.15
CA ASN A 23 -38.04 27.60 42.15
C ASN A 23 -37.52 26.45 41.26
N VAL A 24 -38.15 25.27 41.28
CA VAL A 24 -37.82 24.17 40.35
C VAL A 24 -38.14 24.54 38.89
N VAL A 25 -39.28 25.17 38.62
CA VAL A 25 -39.64 25.69 37.29
C VAL A 25 -38.71 26.83 36.87
N GLY A 26 -38.29 27.69 37.82
CA GLY A 26 -37.31 28.76 37.61
C GLY A 26 -35.93 28.21 37.25
N VAL A 27 -35.44 27.19 37.97
CA VAL A 27 -34.19 26.49 37.63
C VAL A 27 -34.31 25.77 36.28
N LEU A 28 -35.44 25.14 35.97
CA LEU A 28 -35.68 24.55 34.64
C LEU A 28 -35.69 25.60 33.53
N MET A 29 -36.34 26.75 33.74
CA MET A 29 -36.29 27.90 32.83
C MET A 29 -34.86 28.41 32.64
N ILE A 30 -34.10 28.59 33.72
CA ILE A 30 -32.69 29.02 33.66
C ILE A 30 -31.84 27.99 32.93
N VAL A 31 -32.02 26.68 33.17
CA VAL A 31 -31.30 25.62 32.46
C VAL A 31 -31.71 25.57 30.97
N PHE A 32 -32.97 25.80 30.63
CA PHE A 32 -33.44 25.80 29.24
C PHE A 32 -32.96 27.06 28.48
N VAL A 33 -32.98 28.23 29.12
CA VAL A 33 -32.36 29.47 28.63
C VAL A 33 -30.84 29.31 28.52
N MET A 34 -30.18 28.66 29.48
CA MET A 34 -28.74 28.43 29.44
C MET A 34 -28.35 27.40 28.38
N MET A 35 -29.12 26.33 28.17
CA MET A 35 -28.92 25.39 27.06
C MET A 35 -29.16 26.05 25.70
N SER A 36 -30.22 26.84 25.54
CA SER A 36 -30.50 27.56 24.28
C SER A 36 -29.49 28.68 24.01
N LEU A 37 -29.00 29.38 25.03
CA LEU A 37 -27.83 30.27 24.90
C LEU A 37 -26.56 29.48 24.56
N ASN A 38 -26.38 28.26 25.06
CA ASN A 38 -25.19 27.46 24.77
C ASN A 38 -25.24 26.84 23.35
N THR A 39 -26.41 26.42 22.84
CA THR A 39 -26.57 26.02 21.43
C THR A 39 -26.50 27.22 20.49
N ALA A 40 -27.06 28.38 20.85
CA ALA A 40 -26.88 29.62 20.09
C ALA A 40 -25.41 30.03 20.03
N ARG A 41 -24.68 29.99 21.16
CA ARG A 41 -23.23 30.25 21.20
C ARG A 41 -22.42 29.19 20.48
N THR A 42 -22.82 27.91 20.51
CA THR A 42 -22.13 26.83 19.79
C THR A 42 -22.35 26.92 18.29
N LEU A 43 -23.56 27.27 17.84
CA LEU A 43 -23.85 27.60 16.44
C LEU A 43 -23.09 28.84 15.99
N GLN A 44 -23.07 29.92 16.79
CA GLN A 44 -22.21 31.08 16.53
C GLN A 44 -20.73 30.69 16.47
N LYS A 45 -20.24 29.78 17.32
CA LYS A 45 -18.86 29.30 17.26
C LYS A 45 -18.58 28.52 15.98
N ILE A 46 -19.44 27.56 15.62
CA ILE A 46 -19.35 26.82 14.37
C ILE A 46 -19.39 27.75 13.14
N LEU A 47 -20.14 28.86 13.21
CA LEU A 47 -20.19 29.88 12.16
C LEU A 47 -19.02 30.89 12.21
N SER A 48 -18.29 31.00 13.34
CA SER A 48 -17.16 31.92 13.54
C SER A 48 -15.79 31.26 13.40
N ASP A 49 -15.71 29.95 13.62
CA ASP A 49 -14.52 29.11 13.39
C ASP A 49 -14.43 28.67 11.90
N LEU A 50 -15.34 29.13 11.03
CA LEU A 50 -15.16 29.10 9.57
C LEU A 50 -14.10 30.13 9.15
N PRO A 51 -13.13 29.77 8.30
CA PRO A 51 -12.07 30.70 7.90
C PRO A 51 -12.64 31.90 7.12
N PRO A 52 -12.08 33.11 7.31
CA PRO A 52 -12.56 34.31 6.64
C PRO A 52 -12.39 34.18 5.12
N VAL A 53 -13.51 34.20 4.41
CA VAL A 53 -13.60 34.06 2.95
C VAL A 53 -12.77 35.16 2.27
N THR A 54 -11.71 34.76 1.55
CA THR A 54 -10.91 35.70 0.75
C THR A 54 -11.75 36.32 -0.36
N LYS A 55 -11.49 37.57 -0.74
CA LYS A 55 -12.33 38.34 -1.69
C LYS A 55 -12.64 37.59 -2.99
N GLU A 56 -11.66 36.85 -3.50
CA GLU A 56 -11.77 35.99 -4.70
C GLU A 56 -12.85 34.91 -4.57
N GLN A 57 -12.92 34.22 -3.42
CA GLN A 57 -13.95 33.21 -3.12
C GLN A 57 -15.34 33.85 -2.98
N HIS A 58 -15.42 35.11 -2.53
CA HIS A 58 -16.69 35.83 -2.44
C HIS A 58 -17.24 36.23 -3.82
N GLU A 59 -16.38 36.49 -4.80
CA GLU A 59 -16.80 36.67 -6.20
C GLU A 59 -17.20 35.35 -6.86
N GLU A 60 -16.50 34.26 -6.56
CA GLU A 60 -16.85 32.92 -7.06
C GLU A 60 -18.19 32.42 -6.48
N LEU A 61 -18.47 32.70 -5.21
CA LEU A 61 -19.77 32.44 -4.59
C LEU A 61 -20.90 33.31 -5.17
N LYS A 62 -20.63 34.59 -5.50
CA LYS A 62 -21.63 35.42 -6.19
C LYS A 62 -22.02 34.82 -7.54
N LYS A 63 -21.04 34.48 -8.39
CA LYS A 63 -21.29 33.84 -9.69
C LYS A 63 -22.12 32.56 -9.55
N LYS A 64 -21.79 31.71 -8.57
CA LYS A 64 -22.56 30.48 -8.30
C LYS A 64 -23.98 30.72 -7.79
N VAL A 65 -24.28 31.88 -7.20
CA VAL A 65 -25.66 32.28 -6.82
C VAL A 65 -26.40 32.90 -8.00
N ASP A 66 -25.73 33.73 -8.80
CA ASP A 66 -26.30 34.33 -10.02
C ASP A 66 -26.57 33.28 -11.12
N GLU A 67 -25.91 32.13 -11.08
CA GLU A 67 -26.15 30.94 -11.93
C GLU A 67 -27.31 30.04 -11.45
N MET A 68 -27.88 30.26 -10.25
CA MET A 68 -29.03 29.48 -9.77
C MET A 68 -30.35 30.07 -10.28
N PRO A 69 -31.29 29.24 -10.80
CA PRO A 69 -32.58 29.73 -11.25
C PRO A 69 -33.40 30.30 -10.06
N PRO A 70 -34.11 31.42 -10.26
CA PRO A 70 -34.85 32.07 -9.18
C PRO A 70 -35.98 31.17 -8.64
N PRO A 71 -36.28 31.21 -7.32
CA PRO A 71 -37.38 30.44 -6.75
C PRO A 71 -38.73 30.77 -7.41
N PRO A 72 -39.59 29.76 -7.67
CA PRO A 72 -40.91 30.00 -8.26
C PRO A 72 -41.77 30.85 -7.30
N ALA A 73 -42.33 31.94 -7.83
CA ALA A 73 -43.07 32.91 -7.04
C ALA A 73 -44.59 32.64 -7.09
N ASP A 74 -45.17 32.21 -5.97
CA ASP A 74 -46.63 32.21 -5.76
C ASP A 74 -46.96 32.68 -4.32
N PRO A 75 -47.09 33.99 -4.07
CA PRO A 75 -47.28 34.53 -2.70
C PRO A 75 -48.60 34.16 -2.02
N LYS A 76 -49.59 33.64 -2.77
CA LYS A 76 -50.99 33.53 -2.31
C LYS A 76 -51.22 32.40 -1.31
N THR A 77 -50.51 31.29 -1.42
CA THR A 77 -50.69 30.12 -0.54
C THR A 77 -50.33 30.44 0.92
N VAL A 78 -49.27 31.22 1.14
CA VAL A 78 -48.76 31.55 2.48
C VAL A 78 -49.74 32.44 3.27
N GLU A 79 -50.54 33.26 2.60
CA GLU A 79 -51.57 34.08 3.27
C GLU A 79 -52.82 33.26 3.62
N GLU A 80 -53.22 32.31 2.76
CA GLU A 80 -54.34 31.39 3.05
C GLU A 80 -54.01 30.45 4.22
N GLU A 81 -52.78 29.90 4.27
CA GLU A 81 -52.32 29.04 5.36
C GLU A 81 -52.32 29.76 6.72
N LYS A 82 -51.82 31.01 6.78
CA LYS A 82 -51.87 31.83 8.00
C LYS A 82 -53.30 32.05 8.49
N LYS A 83 -54.20 32.45 7.58
CA LYS A 83 -55.60 32.75 7.89
C LYS A 83 -56.36 31.53 8.42
N LYS A 84 -55.99 30.34 7.94
CA LYS A 84 -56.51 29.05 8.41
C LYS A 84 -55.99 28.72 9.82
N ALA A 85 -54.68 28.88 10.05
CA ALA A 85 -54.07 28.67 11.36
C ALA A 85 -54.65 29.59 12.46
N GLU A 86 -54.93 30.85 12.14
CA GLU A 86 -55.60 31.78 13.07
C GLU A 86 -57.03 31.35 13.41
N GLN A 87 -57.81 30.84 12.45
CA GLN A 87 -59.16 30.33 12.71
C GLN A 87 -59.15 29.07 13.58
N ASP A 88 -58.24 28.13 13.32
CA ASP A 88 -58.18 26.89 14.07
C ASP A 88 -57.60 27.11 15.49
N LEU A 89 -56.65 28.05 15.66
CA LEU A 89 -56.21 28.51 16.98
C LEU A 89 -57.38 29.13 17.77
N LYS A 90 -58.22 29.95 17.14
CA LYS A 90 -59.37 30.56 17.81
C LYS A 90 -60.40 29.51 18.26
N LYS A 91 -60.71 28.53 17.41
CA LYS A 91 -61.57 27.39 17.80
C LYS A 91 -60.99 26.59 18.97
N ALA A 92 -59.68 26.36 19.00
CA ALA A 92 -59.03 25.65 20.09
C ALA A 92 -59.12 26.41 21.43
N ILE A 93 -59.03 27.75 21.39
CA ILE A 93 -59.21 28.61 22.58
C ILE A 93 -60.67 28.58 23.07
N ASP A 94 -61.66 28.73 22.16
CA ASP A 94 -63.08 28.67 22.51
C ASP A 94 -63.45 27.28 23.08
N GLN A 95 -62.90 26.19 22.53
CA GLN A 95 -63.05 24.84 23.08
C GLN A 95 -62.43 24.72 24.48
N LEU A 96 -61.20 25.20 24.69
CA LEU A 96 -60.53 25.15 26.00
C LEU A 96 -61.27 25.93 27.09
N GLN A 97 -61.97 27.02 26.75
CA GLN A 97 -62.80 27.78 27.70
C GLN A 97 -64.11 27.08 28.08
N THR A 98 -64.51 26.01 27.38
CA THR A 98 -65.78 25.27 27.64
C THR A 98 -65.58 23.89 28.29
N VAL A 99 -64.34 23.50 28.63
CA VAL A 99 -64.06 22.22 29.31
C VAL A 99 -64.43 22.32 30.79
N ASP A 100 -65.62 21.81 31.14
CA ASP A 100 -66.13 21.77 32.50
C ASP A 100 -65.22 20.92 33.42
N THR A 101 -64.63 21.58 34.43
CA THR A 101 -63.68 20.96 35.37
C THR A 101 -64.27 19.86 36.27
N SER A 102 -65.59 19.70 36.31
CA SER A 102 -66.25 18.68 37.14
C SER A 102 -65.97 17.23 36.67
N GLU A 103 -65.85 16.97 35.36
CA GLU A 103 -65.49 15.64 34.84
C GLU A 103 -64.03 15.25 35.13
N ALA A 104 -63.13 16.22 35.28
CA ALA A 104 -61.74 15.93 35.63
C ALA A 104 -61.61 15.40 37.06
N GLN A 105 -62.37 15.98 38.00
CA GLN A 105 -62.33 15.59 39.41
C GLN A 105 -62.92 14.20 39.70
N SER A 106 -63.86 13.73 38.88
CA SER A 106 -64.39 12.36 39.00
C SER A 106 -63.39 11.32 38.48
N ARG A 107 -62.72 11.59 37.35
CA ARG A 107 -61.69 10.70 36.79
C ARG A 107 -60.44 10.57 37.68
N MET A 108 -60.07 11.61 38.42
CA MET A 108 -58.94 11.56 39.36
C MET A 108 -59.15 10.62 40.57
N LYS A 109 -60.40 10.29 40.94
CA LYS A 109 -60.70 9.53 42.17
C LYS A 109 -60.58 8.01 42.07
N PHE A 110 -60.26 7.46 40.89
CA PHE A 110 -60.14 6.01 40.67
C PHE A 110 -58.82 5.56 39.99
N MET A 111 -57.76 6.38 40.05
CA MET A 111 -56.41 5.91 39.69
C MET A 111 -55.77 5.15 40.87
N ASP A 112 -55.72 3.83 40.74
CA ASP A 112 -55.24 2.84 41.72
C ASP A 112 -53.92 3.23 42.43
N LEU A 113 -54.05 3.64 43.70
CA LEU A 113 -52.95 4.03 44.58
C LEU A 113 -51.97 2.89 44.90
N ASP A 114 -52.44 1.64 44.94
CA ASP A 114 -51.58 0.50 45.23
C ASP A 114 -50.74 0.13 44.00
N SER A 115 -51.25 0.35 42.78
CA SER A 115 -50.41 0.30 41.57
C SER A 115 -49.26 1.32 41.60
N PHE A 116 -49.49 2.52 42.13
CA PHE A 116 -48.46 3.54 42.29
C PHE A 116 -47.47 3.21 43.41
N ARG A 117 -47.94 2.70 44.55
CA ARG A 117 -47.07 2.19 45.63
C ARG A 117 -46.17 1.06 45.14
N LYS A 118 -46.71 0.12 44.38
CA LYS A 118 -45.94 -0.99 43.80
C LYS A 118 -44.86 -0.50 42.82
N LYS A 119 -45.22 0.41 41.90
CA LYS A 119 -44.25 1.07 41.00
C LYS A 119 -43.19 1.87 41.75
N LEU A 120 -43.54 2.52 42.86
CA LEU A 120 -42.60 3.27 43.69
C LEU A 120 -41.58 2.35 44.38
N GLU A 121 -42.01 1.20 44.91
CA GLU A 121 -41.09 0.21 45.49
C GLU A 121 -40.23 -0.49 44.42
N GLU A 122 -40.79 -0.77 43.24
CA GLU A 122 -40.01 -1.27 42.09
C GLU A 122 -38.95 -0.24 41.64
N ALA A 123 -39.30 1.04 41.56
CA ALA A 123 -38.36 2.12 41.23
C ALA A 123 -37.29 2.35 42.31
N LYS A 124 -37.64 2.26 43.61
CA LYS A 124 -36.67 2.26 44.71
C LYS A 124 -35.69 1.08 44.58
N LYS A 125 -36.22 -0.12 44.32
CA LYS A 125 -35.41 -1.34 44.17
C LYS A 125 -34.47 -1.26 42.96
N GLN A 126 -34.93 -0.72 41.83
CA GLN A 126 -34.10 -0.44 40.66
C GLN A 126 -33.01 0.61 40.96
N ARG A 127 -33.35 1.70 41.66
CA ARG A 127 -32.40 2.73 42.08
C ARG A 127 -31.32 2.17 43.00
N GLU A 128 -31.66 1.29 43.93
CA GLU A 128 -30.70 0.62 44.81
C GLU A 128 -29.81 -0.40 44.06
N SER A 129 -30.31 -1.10 43.03
CA SER A 129 -29.44 -1.93 42.18
C SER A 129 -28.49 -1.09 41.32
N GLN A 130 -28.99 -0.01 40.70
CA GLN A 130 -28.17 0.91 39.91
C GLN A 130 -27.11 1.59 40.76
N ARG A 131 -27.46 1.99 42.00
CA ARG A 131 -26.52 2.56 42.96
C ARG A 131 -25.35 1.62 43.24
N LYS A 132 -25.64 0.33 43.53
CA LYS A 132 -24.61 -0.69 43.80
C LYS A 132 -23.73 -0.98 42.58
N GLU A 133 -24.29 -0.88 41.38
CA GLU A 133 -23.54 -0.98 40.13
C GLU A 133 -22.62 0.24 39.91
N VAL A 134 -23.09 1.46 40.20
CA VAL A 134 -22.27 2.68 40.18
C VAL A 134 -21.17 2.64 41.24
N GLU A 135 -21.46 2.23 42.48
CA GLU A 135 -20.47 2.07 43.55
C GLU A 135 -19.40 1.03 43.17
N ARG A 136 -19.79 -0.07 42.50
CA ARG A 136 -18.85 -1.07 41.95
C ARG A 136 -17.98 -0.50 40.81
N LEU A 137 -18.56 0.26 39.89
CA LEU A 137 -17.83 0.88 38.78
C LEU A 137 -16.84 1.95 39.28
N LEU A 138 -17.20 2.72 40.30
CA LEU A 138 -16.31 3.68 40.97
C LEU A 138 -15.12 2.97 41.62
N ALA A 139 -15.37 1.87 42.35
CA ALA A 139 -14.30 1.07 42.96
C ALA A 139 -13.32 0.48 41.92
N GLU A 140 -13.81 -0.01 40.78
CA GLU A 140 -12.93 -0.49 39.70
C GLU A 140 -12.19 0.67 39.00
N VAL A 141 -12.79 1.87 38.89
CA VAL A 141 -12.08 3.08 38.41
C VAL A 141 -10.97 3.51 39.37
N GLU A 142 -11.18 3.45 40.68
CA GLU A 142 -10.14 3.74 41.68
C GLU A 142 -9.02 2.69 41.66
N ARG A 143 -9.37 1.42 41.50
CA ARG A 143 -8.40 0.33 41.27
C ARG A 143 -7.58 0.55 39.99
N LEU A 144 -8.23 0.91 38.88
CA LEU A 144 -7.55 1.16 37.60
C LEU A 144 -6.64 2.38 37.65
N LYS A 145 -7.03 3.45 38.35
CA LYS A 145 -6.14 4.58 38.67
C LYS A 145 -4.93 4.12 39.47
N THR A 146 -5.16 3.36 40.55
CA THR A 146 -4.09 2.83 41.41
C THR A 146 -3.09 1.96 40.63
N LEU A 147 -3.57 1.13 39.70
CA LEU A 147 -2.73 0.32 38.82
C LEU A 147 -1.98 1.16 37.77
N LEU A 148 -2.59 2.24 37.27
CA LEU A 148 -1.95 3.18 36.34
C LEU A 148 -0.84 3.98 37.04
N ASP A 149 -1.09 4.48 38.25
CA ASP A 149 -0.09 5.17 39.09
C ASP A 149 1.06 4.24 39.51
N GLN A 150 0.77 2.93 39.68
CA GLN A 150 1.77 1.89 39.92
C GLN A 150 2.51 1.42 38.64
N THR A 151 2.07 1.82 37.45
CA THR A 151 2.74 1.43 36.20
C THR A 151 4.03 2.25 36.03
N PRO A 152 5.22 1.63 36.12
CA PRO A 152 6.47 2.39 36.04
C PRO A 152 6.62 2.99 34.63
N VAL A 153 6.80 4.31 34.57
CA VAL A 153 7.08 5.03 33.32
C VAL A 153 8.31 4.40 32.66
N PHE A 154 8.16 3.88 31.44
CA PHE A 154 9.26 3.33 30.67
C PHE A 154 10.28 4.43 30.37
N LYS A 155 11.34 4.47 31.17
CA LYS A 155 12.57 5.19 30.85
C LYS A 155 13.40 4.25 29.97
N PRO A 156 13.60 4.54 28.68
CA PRO A 156 14.61 3.82 27.91
C PRO A 156 15.98 4.03 28.55
N ASP A 157 16.85 3.01 28.46
CA ASP A 157 18.23 3.14 28.91
C ASP A 157 18.92 4.35 28.24
N PRO A 158 19.80 5.07 28.96
CA PRO A 158 20.46 6.25 28.40
C PRO A 158 21.24 5.88 27.13
N PRO A 159 21.19 6.70 26.07
CA PRO A 159 21.76 6.34 24.78
C PRO A 159 23.28 6.15 24.86
N THR A 160 23.74 4.93 24.56
CA THR A 160 25.16 4.60 24.50
C THR A 160 25.81 5.31 23.32
N TYR A 161 26.51 6.41 23.57
CA TYR A 161 27.21 7.21 22.56
C TYR A 161 28.47 6.49 22.03
N VAL A 162 28.27 5.57 21.09
CA VAL A 162 29.36 4.86 20.41
C VAL A 162 29.98 5.76 19.33
N ARG A 163 31.24 6.12 19.50
CA ARG A 163 32.03 6.75 18.42
C ARG A 163 32.45 5.69 17.41
N LEU A 164 31.72 5.61 16.30
CA LEU A 164 32.17 4.88 15.11
C LEU A 164 33.48 5.51 14.59
N PRO A 165 34.52 4.72 14.25
CA PRO A 165 35.71 5.25 13.61
C PRO A 165 35.41 5.86 12.24
N ASN A 166 36.20 6.86 11.83
CA ASN A 166 35.97 7.61 10.60
C ASN A 166 35.83 6.67 9.38
N PRO A 167 34.80 6.86 8.54
CA PRO A 167 34.60 6.02 7.36
C PRO A 167 35.79 6.15 6.40
N ARG A 168 36.32 5.01 5.97
CA ARG A 168 37.36 4.95 4.94
C ARG A 168 36.72 5.16 3.55
N PRO A 169 37.46 5.68 2.55
CA PRO A 169 36.91 5.91 1.21
C PRO A 169 36.23 4.68 0.61
N PHE A 170 35.04 4.88 0.05
CA PHE A 170 34.23 3.84 -0.57
C PHE A 170 34.57 3.77 -2.07
N PRO A 171 35.00 2.62 -2.63
CA PRO A 171 35.32 2.50 -4.05
C PRO A 171 34.10 2.70 -4.96
N GLU A 172 34.27 3.34 -6.12
CA GLU A 172 33.19 3.56 -7.11
C GLU A 172 32.52 2.26 -7.60
N ASN A 173 33.29 1.17 -7.63
CA ASN A 173 32.88 -0.15 -8.09
C ASN A 173 33.25 -1.18 -7.03
N PRO A 174 32.50 -1.27 -5.92
CA PRO A 174 32.87 -2.09 -4.75
C PRO A 174 32.68 -3.59 -5.02
N ASN A 175 33.54 -4.39 -4.40
CA ASN A 175 33.36 -5.81 -4.20
C ASN A 175 32.72 -6.03 -2.81
N GLU A 176 31.41 -5.86 -2.74
CA GLU A 176 30.64 -5.94 -1.49
C GLU A 176 30.62 -7.38 -0.95
N THR A 177 31.13 -7.59 0.27
CA THR A 177 30.95 -8.84 1.04
C THR A 177 29.99 -8.58 2.19
N ARG A 178 28.93 -9.38 2.31
CA ARG A 178 27.89 -9.20 3.33
C ARG A 178 28.24 -9.98 4.59
N ILE A 179 28.03 -9.34 5.74
CA ILE A 179 28.40 -9.84 7.05
C ILE A 179 27.19 -9.67 7.96
N LEU A 180 26.37 -10.72 8.11
CA LEU A 180 25.27 -10.76 9.06
C LEU A 180 25.83 -10.71 10.49
N VAL A 181 25.31 -9.79 11.29
CA VAL A 181 25.63 -9.69 12.71
C VAL A 181 24.38 -9.99 13.52
N ALA A 182 24.47 -11.02 14.35
CA ALA A 182 23.41 -11.46 15.26
C ALA A 182 23.90 -11.40 16.71
N LYS A 183 22.99 -11.43 17.69
CA LYS A 183 23.35 -11.37 19.11
C LYS A 183 24.35 -12.44 19.57
N GLN A 184 24.37 -13.61 18.92
CA GLN A 184 25.27 -14.72 19.24
C GLN A 184 26.66 -14.61 18.60
N GLY A 185 26.84 -13.78 17.56
CA GLY A 185 28.09 -13.74 16.79
C GLY A 185 27.94 -13.18 15.37
N VAL A 186 28.94 -13.49 14.53
CA VAL A 186 29.07 -12.98 13.16
C VAL A 186 29.01 -14.14 12.16
N LEU A 187 28.26 -13.92 11.07
CA LEU A 187 28.04 -14.88 10.00
C LEU A 187 28.30 -14.18 8.66
N PHE A 188 29.29 -14.60 7.89
CA PHE A 188 29.65 -13.93 6.64
C PHE A 188 29.14 -14.69 5.40
N LEU A 189 28.70 -13.95 4.40
CA LEU A 189 28.25 -14.44 3.11
C LEU A 189 29.04 -13.74 2.01
N ASN A 190 30.06 -14.43 1.49
CA ASN A 190 30.61 -14.10 0.19
C ASN A 190 29.66 -14.63 -0.88
N GLU A 191 28.72 -13.79 -1.35
CA GLU A 191 27.71 -14.20 -2.33
C GLU A 191 28.32 -14.77 -3.61
N LYS A 192 29.50 -14.27 -4.03
CA LYS A 192 30.17 -14.77 -5.24
C LYS A 192 30.69 -16.20 -5.04
N GLU A 193 31.36 -16.48 -3.93
CA GLU A 193 31.84 -17.83 -3.61
C GLU A 193 30.70 -18.82 -3.30
N PHE A 194 29.60 -18.35 -2.69
CA PHE A 194 28.43 -19.16 -2.39
C PHE A 194 27.59 -19.50 -3.64
N ILE A 195 27.35 -18.54 -4.54
CA ILE A 195 26.54 -18.72 -5.74
C ILE A 195 27.32 -19.37 -6.89
N LYS A 196 28.65 -19.21 -6.97
CA LYS A 196 29.45 -19.73 -8.08
C LYS A 196 29.32 -21.26 -8.28
N PRO A 197 29.45 -22.13 -7.26
CA PRO A 197 29.28 -23.57 -7.44
C PRO A 197 27.87 -23.97 -7.88
N VAL A 198 26.85 -23.17 -7.52
CA VAL A 198 25.46 -23.36 -7.95
C VAL A 198 25.30 -22.99 -9.43
N THR A 199 25.76 -21.80 -9.84
CA THR A 199 25.69 -21.33 -11.24
C THR A 199 26.54 -22.18 -12.19
N ASP A 200 27.79 -22.53 -11.82
CA ASP A 200 28.65 -23.47 -12.54
C ASP A 200 28.02 -24.89 -12.67
N GLY A 201 27.08 -25.24 -11.78
CA GLY A 201 26.26 -26.45 -11.85
C GLY A 201 25.06 -26.32 -12.79
N LEU A 202 24.37 -25.17 -12.75
CA LEU A 202 23.23 -24.86 -13.62
C LEU A 202 23.65 -24.72 -15.10
N ASP A 203 24.80 -24.10 -15.41
CA ASP A 203 25.22 -23.84 -16.79
C ASP A 203 25.44 -25.15 -17.58
N LYS A 204 25.91 -26.20 -16.90
CA LYS A 204 26.12 -27.54 -17.48
C LYS A 204 24.83 -28.23 -17.95
N ILE A 205 23.67 -27.79 -17.47
CA ILE A 205 22.35 -28.36 -17.80
C ILE A 205 21.37 -27.30 -18.33
N ARG A 206 21.88 -26.14 -18.75
CA ARG A 206 21.10 -24.93 -19.06
C ARG A 206 19.97 -25.14 -20.06
N SER A 207 20.18 -25.93 -21.10
CA SER A 207 19.17 -26.26 -22.13
C SER A 207 18.05 -27.19 -21.65
N GLN A 208 18.18 -27.80 -20.47
CA GLN A 208 17.10 -28.59 -19.86
C GLN A 208 15.99 -27.68 -19.29
N PHE A 209 16.34 -26.45 -18.92
CA PHE A 209 15.42 -25.45 -18.36
C PHE A 209 14.52 -24.79 -19.40
N GLU A 210 14.80 -24.92 -20.71
CA GLU A 210 13.94 -24.36 -21.76
C GLU A 210 12.55 -25.01 -21.77
N TYR A 211 11.50 -24.25 -22.09
CA TYR A 211 10.17 -24.80 -22.26
C TYR A 211 10.11 -25.63 -23.55
N LYS A 212 9.79 -26.92 -23.43
CA LYS A 212 9.56 -27.85 -24.56
C LYS A 212 8.07 -28.06 -24.85
N GLU A 213 7.27 -28.08 -23.78
CA GLU A 213 5.81 -28.08 -23.79
C GLU A 213 5.39 -27.01 -22.77
N VAL A 214 4.31 -26.27 -23.05
CA VAL A 214 3.87 -25.14 -22.20
C VAL A 214 2.43 -25.37 -21.78
N LYS A 215 2.23 -25.61 -20.47
CA LYS A 215 0.89 -25.70 -19.87
C LYS A 215 0.43 -24.31 -19.45
N ILE A 216 -0.86 -24.02 -19.63
CA ILE A 216 -1.43 -22.70 -19.32
C ILE A 216 -1.54 -22.46 -17.80
N ASP A 217 -1.68 -23.52 -17.02
CA ASP A 217 -2.10 -23.47 -15.60
C ASP A 217 -1.21 -22.57 -14.71
N PRO A 218 0.13 -22.59 -14.81
CA PRO A 218 0.99 -21.68 -14.04
C PRO A 218 0.79 -20.20 -14.41
N PHE A 219 0.39 -19.92 -15.65
CA PHE A 219 0.18 -18.58 -16.18
C PHE A 219 -1.27 -18.11 -16.04
N LEU A 220 -2.22 -19.02 -15.83
CA LEU A 220 -3.65 -18.77 -16.00
C LEU A 220 -4.13 -17.56 -15.19
N LYS A 221 -3.73 -17.44 -13.91
CA LYS A 221 -4.07 -16.30 -13.03
C LYS A 221 -3.52 -14.95 -13.53
N MET A 222 -2.35 -14.95 -14.18
CA MET A 222 -1.77 -13.75 -14.79
C MET A 222 -2.49 -13.38 -16.09
N LEU A 223 -2.79 -14.38 -16.92
CA LEU A 223 -3.54 -14.18 -18.17
C LEU A 223 -4.99 -13.74 -17.89
N GLU A 224 -5.64 -14.27 -16.84
CA GLU A 224 -6.93 -13.80 -16.34
C GLU A 224 -6.88 -12.34 -15.89
N ALA A 225 -5.82 -11.91 -15.19
CA ALA A 225 -5.64 -10.50 -14.82
C ALA A 225 -5.44 -9.58 -16.04
N VAL A 226 -4.90 -10.09 -17.15
CA VAL A 226 -4.80 -9.35 -18.42
C VAL A 226 -6.14 -9.34 -19.16
N PHE A 227 -6.71 -10.51 -19.45
CA PHE A 227 -7.88 -10.68 -20.33
C PHE A 227 -9.24 -10.56 -19.64
N GLY A 228 -9.27 -10.46 -18.31
CA GLY A 228 -10.47 -10.32 -17.49
C GLY A 228 -11.26 -11.61 -17.25
N ASN A 229 -10.99 -12.70 -17.99
CA ASN A 229 -11.63 -14.00 -17.78
C ASN A 229 -10.78 -15.18 -18.31
N PRO A 230 -11.04 -16.42 -17.84
CA PRO A 230 -10.22 -17.59 -18.17
C PRO A 230 -10.37 -18.07 -19.63
N ASN A 231 -11.51 -17.79 -20.27
CA ASN A 231 -11.81 -18.30 -21.61
C ASN A 231 -11.13 -17.46 -22.69
N ALA A 232 -11.08 -16.13 -22.52
CA ALA A 232 -10.26 -15.25 -23.34
C ALA A 232 -8.76 -15.58 -23.22
N ALA A 233 -8.28 -15.91 -22.01
CA ALA A 233 -6.91 -16.39 -21.81
C ALA A 233 -6.61 -17.69 -22.58
N ARG A 234 -7.53 -18.67 -22.55
CA ARG A 234 -7.41 -19.93 -23.32
C ARG A 234 -7.48 -19.70 -24.83
N ALA A 235 -8.33 -18.79 -25.31
CA ALA A 235 -8.44 -18.45 -26.73
C ALA A 235 -7.17 -17.76 -27.28
N ALA A 236 -6.50 -16.94 -26.47
CA ALA A 236 -5.24 -16.29 -26.84
C ALA A 236 -4.01 -17.22 -26.72
N TRP A 237 -4.11 -18.31 -25.94
CA TRP A 237 -2.98 -19.19 -25.61
C TRP A 237 -2.20 -19.77 -26.81
N PRO A 238 -2.84 -20.23 -27.92
CA PRO A 238 -2.10 -20.80 -29.06
C PRO A 238 -1.13 -19.82 -29.73
N GLU A 239 -1.43 -18.52 -29.74
CA GLU A 239 -0.58 -17.49 -30.34
C GLU A 239 0.52 -17.01 -29.37
N ILE A 240 0.28 -17.13 -28.06
CA ILE A 240 1.13 -16.60 -26.99
C ILE A 240 2.16 -17.64 -26.51
N ALA A 241 1.73 -18.88 -26.26
CA ALA A 241 2.58 -19.94 -25.71
C ALA A 241 3.85 -20.23 -26.53
N PRO A 242 3.84 -20.19 -27.88
CA PRO A 242 5.05 -20.42 -28.70
C PRO A 242 6.13 -19.33 -28.59
N LEU A 243 5.95 -18.32 -27.75
CA LEU A 243 6.89 -17.22 -27.49
C LEU A 243 7.49 -17.26 -26.07
N VAL A 244 7.13 -18.26 -25.24
CA VAL A 244 7.52 -18.35 -23.82
C VAL A 244 9.03 -18.43 -23.58
N ASN A 245 9.81 -18.97 -24.52
CA ASN A 245 11.27 -19.01 -24.41
C ASN A 245 11.94 -17.67 -24.77
N THR A 246 11.18 -16.66 -25.23
CA THR A 246 11.75 -15.50 -25.93
C THR A 246 11.25 -14.17 -25.37
N PHE A 247 9.97 -14.09 -24.96
CA PHE A 247 9.35 -12.88 -24.44
C PHE A 247 8.54 -13.19 -23.15
N GLN A 248 8.52 -12.22 -22.23
CA GLN A 248 7.76 -12.32 -20.97
C GLN A 248 6.25 -12.35 -21.28
N LEU A 249 5.55 -13.40 -20.85
CA LEU A 249 4.17 -13.64 -21.30
C LEU A 249 3.16 -12.60 -20.77
N ASP A 250 3.46 -11.86 -19.70
CA ASP A 250 2.63 -10.72 -19.28
C ASP A 250 2.66 -9.60 -20.34
N GLN A 251 3.83 -9.33 -20.93
CA GLN A 251 4.02 -8.36 -22.01
C GLN A 251 3.39 -8.83 -23.32
N VAL A 252 3.55 -10.12 -23.67
CA VAL A 252 2.93 -10.71 -24.87
C VAL A 252 1.39 -10.69 -24.77
N ALA A 253 0.82 -11.05 -23.62
CA ALA A 253 -0.63 -11.06 -23.41
C ALA A 253 -1.22 -9.64 -23.43
N GLN A 254 -0.53 -8.65 -22.85
CA GLN A 254 -0.94 -7.24 -22.93
C GLN A 254 -0.86 -6.70 -24.36
N ALA A 255 0.18 -7.06 -25.14
CA ALA A 255 0.28 -6.70 -26.55
C ALA A 255 -0.84 -7.37 -27.40
N TYR A 256 -1.16 -8.65 -27.16
CA TYR A 256 -2.31 -9.33 -27.76
C TYR A 256 -3.59 -8.55 -27.49
N LYS A 257 -3.85 -8.21 -26.21
CA LYS A 257 -5.06 -7.47 -25.79
C LYS A 257 -5.17 -6.11 -26.48
N ALA A 258 -4.07 -5.36 -26.58
CA ALA A 258 -4.04 -4.07 -27.25
C ALA A 258 -4.40 -4.18 -28.73
N LEU A 259 -3.78 -5.10 -29.47
CA LEU A 259 -4.09 -5.35 -30.89
C LEU A 259 -5.55 -5.78 -31.11
N ALA A 260 -6.04 -6.73 -30.30
CA ALA A 260 -7.40 -7.25 -30.40
C ALA A 260 -8.45 -6.17 -30.14
N ALA A 261 -8.26 -5.34 -29.10
CA ALA A 261 -9.09 -4.16 -28.84
C ALA A 261 -8.92 -3.04 -29.91
N GLY A 262 -7.83 -3.09 -30.67
CA GLY A 262 -7.62 -2.28 -31.87
C GLY A 262 -8.35 -2.77 -33.12
N GLY A 263 -8.90 -3.99 -33.11
CA GLY A 263 -9.46 -4.65 -34.30
C GLY A 263 -8.40 -5.16 -35.29
N LEU A 264 -7.15 -5.32 -34.85
CA LEU A 264 -6.02 -5.73 -35.70
C LEU A 264 -5.78 -7.25 -35.64
N PRO A 265 -5.30 -7.87 -36.73
CA PRO A 265 -5.04 -9.31 -36.77
C PRO A 265 -3.89 -9.71 -35.85
N VAL A 266 -4.21 -10.49 -34.81
CA VAL A 266 -3.23 -11.02 -33.85
C VAL A 266 -2.79 -12.41 -34.29
N SER A 267 -1.48 -12.63 -34.32
CA SER A 267 -0.86 -13.93 -34.57
C SER A 267 0.49 -14.02 -33.86
N ARG A 268 1.04 -15.23 -33.71
CA ARG A 268 2.40 -15.49 -33.25
C ARG A 268 3.43 -14.66 -34.02
N GLN A 269 3.28 -14.51 -35.34
CA GLN A 269 4.18 -13.70 -36.16
C GLN A 269 4.03 -12.21 -35.85
N THR A 270 2.81 -11.71 -35.70
CA THR A 270 2.54 -10.32 -35.28
C THR A 270 3.17 -10.02 -33.92
N LEU A 271 3.01 -10.92 -32.94
CA LEU A 271 3.52 -10.80 -31.58
C LEU A 271 5.04 -10.90 -31.51
N ALA A 272 5.66 -11.79 -32.31
CA ALA A 272 7.12 -11.90 -32.42
C ALA A 272 7.75 -10.65 -33.06
N ALA A 273 7.12 -10.09 -34.10
CA ALA A 273 7.56 -8.83 -34.70
C ALA A 273 7.47 -7.68 -33.67
N ILE A 274 6.36 -7.56 -32.94
CA ILE A 274 6.21 -6.58 -31.85
C ILE A 274 7.24 -6.79 -30.74
N GLY A 275 7.57 -8.04 -30.41
CA GLY A 275 8.64 -8.39 -29.47
C GLY A 275 10.00 -7.85 -29.91
N ASN A 276 10.39 -8.10 -31.16
CA ASN A 276 11.62 -7.55 -31.75
C ASN A 276 11.60 -6.01 -31.83
N LEU A 277 10.48 -5.41 -32.23
CA LEU A 277 10.31 -3.95 -32.24
C LEU A 277 10.42 -3.34 -30.84
N SER A 278 9.96 -4.04 -29.79
CA SER A 278 10.10 -3.60 -28.40
C SER A 278 11.56 -3.54 -27.94
N LEU A 279 12.40 -4.47 -28.42
CA LEU A 279 13.85 -4.43 -28.21
C LEU A 279 14.51 -3.28 -29.00
N ALA A 280 14.13 -3.11 -30.28
CA ALA A 280 14.65 -2.07 -31.14
C ALA A 280 14.32 -0.65 -30.65
N THR A 281 13.09 -0.42 -30.19
CA THR A 281 12.58 0.85 -29.63
C THR A 281 12.85 1.00 -28.13
N ARG A 282 13.49 0.01 -27.48
CA ARG A 282 13.75 -0.04 -26.03
C ARG A 282 12.50 0.19 -25.16
N SER A 283 11.34 -0.17 -25.69
CA SER A 283 10.01 0.12 -25.14
C SER A 283 9.30 -1.18 -24.72
N ALA A 284 8.23 -1.08 -23.93
CA ALA A 284 7.44 -2.25 -23.57
C ALA A 284 6.60 -2.76 -24.78
N MET A 285 6.44 -4.08 -24.96
CA MET A 285 5.61 -4.64 -26.04
C MET A 285 4.19 -4.06 -26.11
N PRO A 286 3.49 -3.77 -24.98
CA PRO A 286 2.16 -3.17 -25.02
C PRO A 286 2.18 -1.75 -25.60
N ALA A 287 3.21 -0.95 -25.31
CA ALA A 287 3.35 0.40 -25.86
C ALA A 287 3.60 0.36 -27.38
N VAL A 288 4.38 -0.60 -27.87
CA VAL A 288 4.55 -0.86 -29.31
C VAL A 288 3.21 -1.27 -29.95
N ALA A 289 2.48 -2.21 -29.34
CA ALA A 289 1.17 -2.63 -29.84
C ALA A 289 0.16 -1.47 -29.87
N GLU A 290 0.11 -0.64 -28.83
CA GLU A 290 -0.71 0.58 -28.79
C GLU A 290 -0.31 1.60 -29.86
N ALA A 291 0.98 1.77 -30.13
CA ALA A 291 1.46 2.67 -31.19
C ALA A 291 1.06 2.18 -32.58
N ILE A 292 1.07 0.87 -32.83
CA ILE A 292 0.58 0.26 -34.07
C ILE A 292 -0.95 0.47 -34.19
N VAL A 293 -1.71 0.26 -33.12
CA VAL A 293 -3.17 0.50 -33.08
C VAL A 293 -3.53 1.97 -33.29
N ALA A 294 -2.76 2.90 -32.71
CA ALA A 294 -2.92 4.33 -32.93
C ALA A 294 -2.63 4.69 -34.38
N THR A 295 -1.51 4.20 -34.94
CA THR A 295 -1.13 4.43 -36.34
C THR A 295 -2.18 3.91 -37.31
N ALA A 296 -2.74 2.71 -37.05
CA ALA A 296 -3.84 2.13 -37.83
C ALA A 296 -5.17 2.89 -37.72
N LYS A 297 -5.28 3.82 -36.76
CA LYS A 297 -6.40 4.77 -36.59
C LYS A 297 -6.03 6.21 -37.03
N GLY A 298 -4.87 6.39 -37.65
CA GLY A 298 -4.36 7.69 -38.15
C GLY A 298 -3.54 8.51 -37.16
N ASP A 299 -3.41 8.09 -35.90
CA ASP A 299 -2.56 8.75 -34.91
C ASP A 299 -1.10 8.28 -35.04
N LEU A 300 -0.29 9.10 -35.69
CA LEU A 300 1.14 8.85 -35.92
C LEU A 300 2.01 9.23 -34.70
N THR A 301 1.44 9.91 -33.69
CA THR A 301 2.22 10.51 -32.60
C THR A 301 2.80 9.45 -31.68
N LYS A 302 2.02 8.42 -31.32
CA LYS A 302 2.49 7.32 -30.48
C LYS A 302 3.68 6.57 -31.08
N TRP A 303 3.69 6.32 -32.39
CA TRP A 303 4.83 5.63 -33.02
C TRP A 303 6.09 6.51 -33.04
N LYS A 304 5.95 7.80 -33.35
CA LYS A 304 7.07 8.75 -33.30
C LYS A 304 7.64 8.93 -31.89
N ALA A 305 6.83 8.75 -30.85
CA ALA A 305 7.26 8.80 -29.45
C ALA A 305 8.10 7.58 -28.99
N LEU A 306 8.22 6.52 -29.80
CA LEU A 306 9.04 5.34 -29.49
C LEU A 306 10.44 5.39 -30.13
N ASP A 307 10.93 6.57 -30.51
CA ASP A 307 12.26 6.70 -31.12
C ASP A 307 13.39 6.30 -30.15
N PRO A 308 14.23 5.30 -30.48
CA PRO A 308 15.32 4.86 -29.61
C PRO A 308 16.52 5.83 -29.56
N SER A 309 16.52 6.89 -30.37
CA SER A 309 17.58 7.90 -30.39
C SER A 309 17.58 8.77 -29.13
N ARG A 310 18.78 9.12 -28.66
CA ARG A 310 18.98 10.14 -27.61
C ARG A 310 19.28 11.52 -28.17
N ASP A 311 19.41 11.64 -29.49
CA ASP A 311 19.69 12.88 -30.19
C ASP A 311 18.44 13.30 -31.00
N PRO A 312 17.69 14.32 -30.58
CA PRO A 312 16.46 14.73 -31.27
C PRO A 312 16.73 15.33 -32.66
N THR A 313 17.99 15.64 -33.00
CA THR A 313 18.38 16.06 -34.36
C THR A 313 18.63 14.87 -35.30
N LYS A 314 18.72 13.66 -34.75
CA LYS A 314 18.96 12.40 -35.48
C LYS A 314 17.94 11.33 -35.03
N PRO A 315 16.65 11.50 -35.35
CA PRO A 315 15.63 10.49 -35.09
C PRO A 315 15.94 9.21 -35.90
N VAL A 316 15.69 8.04 -35.31
CA VAL A 316 15.67 6.77 -36.04
C VAL A 316 14.30 6.57 -36.70
N ILE A 317 13.22 7.09 -36.11
CA ILE A 317 11.85 6.95 -36.59
C ILE A 317 11.41 8.21 -37.34
N SER A 318 11.20 8.08 -38.65
CA SER A 318 10.46 9.06 -39.45
C SER A 318 9.06 8.53 -39.77
N ILE A 319 8.03 9.36 -39.63
CA ILE A 319 6.67 9.03 -40.05
C ILE A 319 5.91 10.28 -40.51
N GLY A 320 5.13 10.16 -41.58
CA GLY A 320 4.27 11.23 -42.09
C GLY A 320 3.20 10.70 -43.05
N SER A 321 2.10 11.44 -43.20
CA SER A 321 0.99 11.09 -44.10
C SER A 321 0.93 12.05 -45.29
N ALA A 322 0.82 11.52 -46.50
CA ALA A 322 0.71 12.29 -47.74
C ALA A 322 -0.02 11.48 -48.83
N GLY A 323 -0.93 12.10 -49.58
CA GLY A 323 -1.57 11.47 -50.75
C GLY A 323 -2.30 10.16 -50.47
N GLY A 324 -2.90 10.00 -49.28
CA GLY A 324 -3.58 8.76 -48.85
C GLY A 324 -2.65 7.62 -48.44
N LYS A 325 -1.34 7.88 -48.36
CA LYS A 325 -0.30 6.94 -47.89
C LYS A 325 0.33 7.42 -46.59
N ILE A 326 0.85 6.48 -45.81
CA ILE A 326 1.78 6.75 -44.72
C ILE A 326 3.17 6.38 -45.21
N ASN A 327 4.08 7.35 -45.13
CA ASN A 327 5.51 7.15 -45.34
C ASN A 327 6.13 6.88 -43.96
N PHE A 328 6.66 5.68 -43.78
CA PHE A 328 7.43 5.27 -42.61
C PHE A 328 8.92 5.22 -42.96
N GLY A 329 9.77 5.42 -41.96
CA GLY A 329 11.19 5.12 -42.08
C GLY A 329 11.85 4.73 -40.78
N TRP A 330 12.97 4.03 -40.93
CA TRP A 330 13.80 3.49 -39.86
C TRP A 330 15.28 3.68 -40.24
N GLY A 331 15.88 4.74 -39.70
CA GLY A 331 17.19 5.22 -40.14
C GLY A 331 17.18 5.57 -41.64
N ALA A 332 18.03 4.91 -42.42
CA ALA A 332 18.10 5.09 -43.88
C ALA A 332 16.95 4.42 -44.65
N SER A 333 16.27 3.42 -44.07
CA SER A 333 15.18 2.70 -44.73
C SER A 333 13.91 3.57 -44.77
N GLN A 334 13.22 3.62 -45.90
CA GLN A 334 11.95 4.34 -46.08
C GLN A 334 10.96 3.47 -46.87
N VAL A 335 9.70 3.41 -46.44
CA VAL A 335 8.63 2.59 -47.04
C VAL A 335 7.33 3.39 -47.08
N SER A 336 6.59 3.32 -48.19
CA SER A 336 5.33 4.06 -48.41
C SER A 336 4.17 3.08 -48.59
N VAL A 337 3.30 2.98 -47.59
CA VAL A 337 2.14 2.07 -47.60
C VAL A 337 0.82 2.84 -47.62
N LYS A 338 -0.28 2.19 -48.04
CA LYS A 338 -1.61 2.81 -48.00
C LYS A 338 -2.03 3.04 -46.55
N ASN A 339 -2.84 4.08 -46.30
CA ASN A 339 -3.45 4.26 -44.99
C ASN A 339 -4.65 3.30 -44.80
N THR A 340 -4.35 1.99 -44.60
CA THR A 340 -5.34 0.99 -44.17
C THR A 340 -4.79 0.17 -43.00
N PRO A 341 -5.63 -0.33 -42.09
CA PRO A 341 -5.17 -1.14 -40.95
C PRO A 341 -4.37 -2.38 -41.37
N LYS A 342 -4.66 -2.97 -42.54
CA LYS A 342 -3.91 -4.12 -43.05
C LYS A 342 -2.53 -3.73 -43.56
N ASP A 343 -2.47 -2.73 -44.45
CA ASP A 343 -1.20 -2.29 -45.04
C ASP A 343 -0.22 -1.77 -43.94
N ILE A 344 -0.76 -1.15 -42.89
CA ILE A 344 0.01 -0.69 -41.72
C ILE A 344 0.54 -1.86 -40.88
N VAL A 345 -0.28 -2.88 -40.58
CA VAL A 345 0.21 -4.07 -39.85
C VAL A 345 1.19 -4.89 -40.70
N ASP A 346 0.99 -4.95 -42.02
CA ASP A 346 1.93 -5.59 -42.93
C ASP A 346 3.29 -4.87 -42.93
N TYR A 347 3.33 -3.52 -42.92
CA TYR A 347 4.58 -2.77 -42.72
C TYR A 347 5.31 -3.17 -41.42
N PHE A 348 4.62 -3.15 -40.28
CA PHE A 348 5.24 -3.45 -38.99
C PHE A 348 5.72 -4.91 -38.87
N THR A 349 5.05 -5.86 -39.53
CA THR A 349 5.33 -7.29 -39.40
C THR A 349 6.23 -7.89 -40.48
N LYS A 350 6.29 -7.27 -41.67
CA LYS A 350 7.03 -7.77 -42.83
C LYS A 350 8.16 -6.84 -43.24
N ASP A 351 7.89 -5.56 -43.42
CA ASP A 351 8.89 -4.61 -43.94
C ASP A 351 9.87 -4.20 -42.84
N LEU A 352 9.35 -3.62 -41.75
CA LEU A 352 10.16 -3.21 -40.59
C LEU A 352 10.58 -4.41 -39.75
N GLY A 353 9.62 -5.28 -39.40
CA GLY A 353 9.89 -6.52 -38.66
C GLY A 353 10.75 -7.54 -39.42
N GLY A 354 10.93 -7.36 -40.73
CA GLY A 354 11.78 -8.19 -41.59
C GLY A 354 13.23 -7.74 -41.71
N LEU A 355 13.57 -6.49 -41.36
CA LEU A 355 14.95 -5.99 -41.41
C LEU A 355 15.87 -6.84 -40.54
N ASP A 356 17.04 -7.24 -41.04
CA ASP A 356 17.97 -8.11 -40.29
C ASP A 356 18.37 -7.56 -38.91
N GLY A 357 18.53 -6.23 -38.80
CA GLY A 357 18.81 -5.53 -37.54
C GLY A 357 17.64 -5.44 -36.56
N ILE A 358 16.46 -5.99 -36.90
CA ILE A 358 15.26 -6.06 -36.04
C ILE A 358 14.82 -7.51 -35.87
N LYS A 359 14.65 -8.24 -36.98
CA LYS A 359 14.07 -9.59 -37.06
C LYS A 359 14.68 -10.63 -36.10
N LYS A 360 15.98 -10.47 -35.79
CA LYS A 360 16.79 -11.42 -35.01
C LYS A 360 17.18 -10.91 -33.62
N LEU A 361 16.70 -9.73 -33.19
CA LEU A 361 17.07 -9.13 -31.90
C LEU A 361 16.71 -9.99 -30.70
N SER A 362 15.68 -10.83 -30.83
CA SER A 362 15.24 -11.75 -29.81
C SER A 362 16.01 -13.09 -29.76
N ASP A 363 16.74 -13.44 -30.82
CA ASP A 363 17.26 -14.80 -31.02
C ASP A 363 18.36 -15.17 -30.00
N SER A 364 19.02 -14.17 -29.40
CA SER A 364 19.99 -14.35 -28.32
C SER A 364 19.38 -14.31 -26.92
N ARG A 365 18.05 -14.21 -26.78
CA ARG A 365 17.34 -14.23 -25.50
C ARG A 365 16.69 -15.58 -25.28
N VAL A 366 16.93 -16.17 -24.10
CA VAL A 366 16.28 -17.39 -23.64
C VAL A 366 15.69 -17.15 -22.25
N ILE A 367 14.39 -17.38 -22.10
CA ILE A 367 13.65 -17.32 -20.84
C ILE A 367 13.34 -18.76 -20.40
N TYR A 368 13.70 -19.07 -19.17
CA TYR A 368 13.72 -20.43 -18.64
C TYR A 368 12.49 -20.77 -17.78
N ASP A 369 12.23 -22.07 -17.68
CA ASP A 369 11.22 -22.65 -16.81
C ASP A 369 11.64 -22.57 -15.34
N ALA A 370 11.01 -21.63 -14.63
CA ALA A 370 11.23 -21.38 -13.21
C ALA A 370 11.04 -22.63 -12.35
N PHE A 371 10.10 -23.53 -12.70
CA PHE A 371 9.80 -24.71 -11.88
C PHE A 371 10.86 -25.79 -12.02
N LYS A 372 11.42 -25.98 -13.22
CA LYS A 372 12.58 -26.86 -13.42
C LYS A 372 13.82 -26.31 -12.72
N LEU A 373 14.03 -24.99 -12.78
CA LEU A 373 15.14 -24.31 -12.13
C LEU A 373 15.06 -24.48 -10.60
N VAL A 374 13.89 -24.24 -10.00
CA VAL A 374 13.59 -24.55 -8.59
C VAL A 374 13.86 -26.02 -8.28
N ALA A 375 13.32 -26.96 -9.06
CA ALA A 375 13.49 -28.40 -8.81
C ALA A 375 14.94 -28.91 -8.98
N VAL A 376 15.84 -28.15 -9.61
CA VAL A 376 17.29 -28.40 -9.53
C VAL A 376 17.89 -27.75 -8.28
N LEU A 377 17.52 -26.51 -7.98
CA LEU A 377 18.03 -25.75 -6.84
C LEU A 377 17.66 -26.39 -5.48
N GLU A 378 16.50 -27.02 -5.34
CA GLU A 378 16.12 -27.76 -4.13
C GLU A 378 16.98 -29.01 -3.92
N ARG A 379 17.31 -29.72 -5.00
CA ARG A 379 18.28 -30.83 -4.98
C ARG A 379 19.70 -30.35 -4.67
N ALA A 380 20.09 -29.19 -5.18
CA ALA A 380 21.38 -28.57 -4.86
C ALA A 380 21.45 -28.11 -3.39
N ALA A 381 20.38 -27.53 -2.84
CA ALA A 381 20.27 -27.16 -1.42
C ALA A 381 20.40 -28.38 -0.48
N SER A 382 19.98 -29.55 -0.96
CA SER A 382 20.05 -30.83 -0.25
C SER A 382 21.38 -31.58 -0.47
N SER A 383 22.31 -31.03 -1.25
CA SER A 383 23.58 -31.67 -1.60
C SER A 383 24.60 -31.59 -0.46
N PRO A 384 25.37 -32.67 -0.16
CA PRO A 384 26.49 -32.62 0.77
C PRO A 384 27.52 -31.52 0.47
N MET A 385 27.64 -31.08 -0.78
CA MET A 385 28.52 -29.96 -1.17
C MET A 385 28.09 -28.63 -0.53
N MET A 386 26.80 -28.45 -0.22
CA MET A 386 26.28 -27.27 0.47
C MET A 386 26.27 -27.41 2.00
N ASN A 387 26.68 -28.56 2.55
CA ASN A 387 26.71 -28.76 4.01
C ASN A 387 27.81 -27.94 4.69
N SER A 388 28.92 -27.64 4.01
CA SER A 388 30.02 -26.78 4.49
C SER A 388 29.69 -25.29 4.55
N SER A 389 28.66 -24.83 3.84
CA SER A 389 28.20 -23.43 3.86
C SER A 389 27.62 -23.04 5.23
N SER A 390 27.90 -21.82 5.69
CA SER A 390 27.27 -21.17 6.85
C SER A 390 25.73 -21.03 6.75
N TYR A 391 25.19 -21.12 5.54
CA TYR A 391 23.76 -20.97 5.22
C TYR A 391 23.22 -22.22 4.51
N THR A 392 21.95 -22.58 4.78
CA THR A 392 21.10 -23.28 3.81
C THR A 392 20.37 -22.25 2.94
N PHE A 393 19.73 -22.70 1.86
CA PHE A 393 18.89 -21.85 1.04
C PHE A 393 17.63 -22.57 0.58
N LYS A 394 16.58 -21.80 0.29
CA LYS A 394 15.35 -22.26 -0.35
C LYS A 394 15.11 -21.45 -1.64
N PRO A 395 15.03 -22.09 -2.82
CA PRO A 395 14.64 -21.39 -4.03
C PRO A 395 13.14 -21.03 -4.02
N VAL A 396 12.81 -19.82 -4.45
CA VAL A 396 11.44 -19.27 -4.44
C VAL A 396 11.16 -18.48 -5.72
N ILE A 397 10.00 -18.74 -6.32
CA ILE A 397 9.44 -17.97 -7.43
C ILE A 397 8.56 -16.86 -6.83
N ARG A 398 8.97 -15.60 -6.96
CA ARG A 398 8.11 -14.45 -6.61
C ARG A 398 7.39 -14.01 -7.90
N PRO A 399 6.04 -14.10 -8.01
CA PRO A 399 5.34 -14.04 -9.31
C PRO A 399 5.61 -12.82 -10.20
N GLY A 400 5.90 -11.64 -9.63
CA GLY A 400 6.23 -10.44 -10.40
C GLY A 400 7.71 -10.29 -10.79
N ASN A 401 8.59 -11.22 -10.39
CA ASN A 401 10.03 -11.18 -10.65
C ASN A 401 10.38 -12.01 -11.89
N ALA A 402 11.44 -11.61 -12.60
CA ALA A 402 12.00 -12.33 -13.75
C ALA A 402 13.19 -13.24 -13.38
N PHE A 403 13.38 -13.52 -12.08
CA PHE A 403 14.46 -14.35 -11.54
C PHE A 403 13.92 -15.24 -10.42
N VAL A 404 14.43 -16.47 -10.31
CA VAL A 404 14.30 -17.27 -9.09
C VAL A 404 15.16 -16.63 -8.01
N GLN A 405 14.62 -16.48 -6.81
CA GLN A 405 15.36 -15.99 -5.65
C GLN A 405 15.76 -17.16 -4.76
N LEU A 406 16.89 -17.05 -4.07
CA LEU A 406 17.27 -17.94 -2.99
C LEU A 406 17.04 -17.20 -1.67
N GLU A 407 16.12 -17.70 -0.85
CA GLU A 407 15.91 -17.25 0.53
C GLU A 407 16.92 -17.98 1.41
N LEU A 408 17.79 -17.24 2.10
CA LEU A 408 18.99 -17.77 2.77
C LEU A 408 18.77 -17.86 4.28
N THR A 409 19.00 -19.05 4.84
CA THR A 409 18.78 -19.34 6.27
C THR A 409 20.11 -19.71 6.93
N PRO A 410 20.59 -18.93 7.92
CA PRO A 410 21.69 -19.32 8.79
C PRO A 410 21.55 -20.72 9.38
N LYS A 411 22.62 -21.52 9.34
CA LYS A 411 22.69 -22.78 10.09
C LYS A 411 23.00 -22.52 11.56
N ALA A 412 22.44 -23.34 12.45
CA ALA A 412 22.87 -23.38 13.85
C ALA A 412 24.37 -23.70 13.93
N GLY A 413 25.14 -22.85 14.62
CA GLY A 413 26.60 -22.97 14.69
C GLY A 413 27.36 -22.66 13.39
N GLY A 414 26.71 -22.10 12.36
CA GLY A 414 27.32 -21.83 11.05
C GLY A 414 28.31 -20.65 10.99
N GLY A 415 28.53 -19.93 12.10
CA GLY A 415 29.35 -18.72 12.19
C GLY A 415 30.11 -18.62 13.50
N GLU A 416 30.90 -17.55 13.66
CA GLU A 416 31.81 -17.39 14.80
C GLU A 416 31.18 -16.53 15.91
N THR A 417 31.28 -17.00 17.15
CA THR A 417 30.83 -16.26 18.34
C THR A 417 31.67 -14.99 18.58
N LEU A 418 31.17 -14.12 19.47
CA LEU A 418 31.88 -12.88 19.85
C LEU A 418 33.30 -13.13 20.41
N GLU A 419 33.54 -14.29 21.02
CA GLU A 419 34.86 -14.72 21.49
C GLU A 419 35.71 -15.27 20.34
N GLN A 420 35.12 -16.09 19.47
CA GLN A 420 35.80 -16.69 18.33
C GLN A 420 36.27 -15.64 17.33
N ILE A 421 35.50 -14.60 17.01
CA ILE A 421 35.96 -13.54 16.09
C ILE A 421 37.20 -12.79 16.61
N LYS A 422 37.35 -12.69 17.95
CA LYS A 422 38.49 -12.05 18.63
C LYS A 422 39.73 -12.96 18.66
N ALA A 423 39.56 -14.29 18.58
CA ALA A 423 40.67 -15.23 18.56
C ALA A 423 41.61 -14.98 17.36
N GLN A 424 42.92 -15.10 17.58
CA GLN A 424 43.93 -14.77 16.58
C GLN A 424 43.80 -15.67 15.35
N GLY A 425 43.47 -15.08 14.19
CA GLY A 425 43.35 -15.82 12.93
C GLY A 425 42.03 -16.56 12.76
N SER A 426 40.96 -16.15 13.46
CA SER A 426 39.57 -16.53 13.22
C SER A 426 39.16 -16.46 11.74
N ALA A 427 38.16 -17.24 11.32
CA ALA A 427 37.69 -17.25 9.93
C ALA A 427 37.27 -15.85 9.47
N TYR A 428 36.61 -15.10 10.36
CA TYR A 428 36.29 -13.69 10.23
C TYR A 428 37.55 -12.83 10.00
N GLN A 429 38.57 -12.91 10.87
CA GLN A 429 39.82 -12.16 10.65
C GLN A 429 40.53 -12.56 9.34
N ARG A 430 40.46 -13.83 8.93
CA ARG A 430 41.02 -14.29 7.64
C ARG A 430 40.26 -13.67 6.45
N LEU A 431 38.92 -13.66 6.49
CA LEU A 431 38.09 -12.99 5.49
C LEU A 431 38.42 -11.49 5.39
N LEU A 432 38.45 -10.77 6.50
CA LEU A 432 38.77 -9.34 6.51
C LEU A 432 40.17 -9.05 5.93
N ARG A 433 41.16 -9.92 6.18
CA ARG A 433 42.50 -9.83 5.58
C ARG A 433 42.49 -10.15 4.08
N GLN A 434 41.71 -11.13 3.63
CA GLN A 434 41.51 -11.42 2.20
C GLN A 434 40.84 -10.25 1.48
N MET A 435 39.82 -9.64 2.09
CA MET A 435 39.16 -8.44 1.57
C MET A 435 40.10 -7.24 1.48
N LYS A 436 41.03 -7.08 2.44
CA LYS A 436 42.07 -6.03 2.40
C LYS A 436 43.04 -6.16 1.20
N LEU A 437 43.20 -7.36 0.65
CA LEU A 437 44.04 -7.59 -0.54
C LEU A 437 43.33 -7.21 -1.84
N ASP A 438 42.01 -7.00 -1.83
CA ASP A 438 41.24 -6.46 -2.95
C ASP A 438 41.11 -4.94 -2.80
N PRO A 439 41.68 -4.12 -3.72
CA PRO A 439 41.49 -2.66 -3.71
C PRO A 439 40.04 -2.19 -3.81
N LYS A 440 39.10 -3.09 -4.18
CA LYS A 440 37.66 -2.84 -4.23
C LYS A 440 36.89 -3.49 -3.08
N GLY A 441 37.54 -4.24 -2.18
CA GLY A 441 36.88 -5.00 -1.11
C GLY A 441 36.19 -4.11 -0.08
N VAL A 442 34.89 -4.33 0.15
CA VAL A 442 34.10 -3.59 1.15
C VAL A 442 33.26 -4.53 2.01
N ALA A 443 33.28 -4.35 3.32
CA ALA A 443 32.37 -5.05 4.24
C ALA A 443 31.02 -4.31 4.39
N ILE A 444 29.92 -5.03 4.21
CA ILE A 444 28.57 -4.55 4.54
C ILE A 444 28.04 -5.36 5.70
N TYR A 445 28.01 -4.74 6.88
CA TYR A 445 27.47 -5.34 8.08
C TYR A 445 25.95 -5.26 8.10
N GLN A 446 25.27 -6.40 8.00
CA GLN A 446 23.83 -6.50 8.08
C GLN A 446 23.44 -6.77 9.54
N VAL A 447 23.07 -5.73 10.29
CA VAL A 447 22.98 -5.78 11.76
C VAL A 447 21.54 -6.04 12.19
N MET A 448 21.33 -7.16 12.89
CA MET A 448 20.04 -7.49 13.51
C MET A 448 19.73 -6.56 14.70
N ALA A 449 18.44 -6.36 14.97
CA ALA A 449 17.95 -5.43 16.00
C ALA A 449 18.52 -5.65 17.42
N ASP A 450 18.89 -6.89 17.79
CA ASP A 450 19.43 -7.26 19.09
C ASP A 450 20.96 -7.44 19.12
N ALA A 451 21.64 -7.08 18.01
CA ALA A 451 23.03 -7.45 17.73
C ALA A 451 24.03 -6.27 17.71
N PHE A 452 23.59 -5.06 18.10
CA PHE A 452 24.42 -3.86 17.95
C PHE A 452 25.75 -3.93 18.73
N ASN A 453 25.77 -4.53 19.92
CA ASN A 453 27.02 -4.72 20.68
C ASN A 453 28.01 -5.64 19.95
N THR A 454 27.53 -6.74 19.36
CA THR A 454 28.33 -7.63 18.51
C THR A 454 28.88 -6.89 17.29
N TYR A 455 28.09 -5.97 16.71
CA TYR A 455 28.51 -5.16 15.56
C TYR A 455 29.66 -4.21 15.92
N ILE A 456 29.65 -3.56 17.08
CA ILE A 456 30.71 -2.64 17.51
C ILE A 456 32.07 -3.36 17.59
N ASP A 457 32.09 -4.51 18.28
CA ASP A 457 33.31 -5.33 18.41
C ASP A 457 33.78 -5.87 17.05
N ALA A 458 32.86 -6.35 16.21
CA ALA A 458 33.17 -6.82 14.87
C ALA A 458 33.73 -5.69 13.98
N ARG A 459 33.12 -4.49 14.04
CA ARG A 459 33.51 -3.30 13.27
C ARG A 459 34.90 -2.80 13.68
N LYS A 460 35.22 -2.83 14.97
CA LYS A 460 36.55 -2.49 15.50
C LYS A 460 37.64 -3.37 14.91
N ILE A 461 37.45 -4.70 14.92
CA ILE A 461 38.40 -5.66 14.31
C ILE A 461 38.65 -5.34 12.82
N ALA A 462 37.62 -4.88 12.09
CA ALA A 462 37.77 -4.47 10.70
C ALA A 462 38.48 -3.11 10.51
N ASP A 463 38.38 -2.18 11.47
CA ASP A 463 39.17 -0.94 11.46
C ASP A 463 40.63 -1.17 11.82
N ASP A 464 40.90 -2.07 12.78
CA ASP A 464 42.25 -2.49 13.17
C ASP A 464 42.95 -3.23 12.00
N ILE A 465 42.22 -4.07 11.26
CA ILE A 465 42.71 -4.68 10.01
C ILE A 465 42.81 -3.62 8.89
N GLY A 466 41.87 -2.68 8.83
CA GLY A 466 41.93 -1.49 7.99
C GLY A 466 41.12 -1.54 6.68
N ILE A 467 40.03 -2.31 6.62
CA ILE A 467 39.18 -2.38 5.43
C ILE A 467 38.11 -1.26 5.39
N PRO A 468 37.67 -0.82 4.19
CA PRO A 468 36.43 -0.05 4.06
C PRO A 468 35.22 -0.86 4.51
N ALA A 469 34.32 -0.23 5.27
CA ALA A 469 33.10 -0.88 5.73
C ALA A 469 31.93 0.09 5.93
N THR A 470 30.73 -0.39 5.70
CA THR A 470 29.45 0.25 6.02
C THR A 470 28.51 -0.76 6.69
N TRP A 471 27.32 -0.32 7.12
CA TRP A 471 26.34 -1.19 7.76
C TRP A 471 24.92 -0.90 7.27
N GLU A 472 24.01 -1.86 7.43
CA GLU A 472 22.58 -1.70 7.17
C GLU A 472 21.76 -2.43 8.23
N PHE A 473 20.60 -1.88 8.57
CA PHE A 473 19.76 -2.41 9.65
C PHE A 473 18.81 -3.51 9.13
N LEU A 474 18.94 -4.72 9.67
CA LEU A 474 17.98 -5.79 9.45
C LEU A 474 16.93 -5.81 10.55
N ALA A 475 15.77 -5.22 10.26
CA ALA A 475 14.58 -5.31 11.10
C ALA A 475 14.06 -6.76 11.21
N ARG A 476 14.36 -7.61 10.23
CA ARG A 476 14.09 -9.06 10.19
C ARG A 476 15.18 -9.74 9.35
N LEU A 477 15.36 -11.04 9.59
CA LEU A 477 16.26 -11.91 8.83
C LEU A 477 15.63 -12.29 7.47
N ASP A 478 15.55 -11.33 6.55
CA ASP A 478 15.06 -11.51 5.16
C ASP A 478 16.25 -11.44 4.18
N LEU A 479 17.10 -12.46 4.21
CA LEU A 479 18.27 -12.56 3.34
C LEU A 479 17.86 -13.23 2.02
N THR A 480 17.90 -12.46 0.93
CA THR A 480 17.59 -12.96 -0.41
C THR A 480 18.67 -12.59 -1.43
N THR A 481 18.94 -13.50 -2.34
CA THR A 481 19.81 -13.25 -3.50
C THR A 481 19.19 -13.82 -4.78
N ASN A 482 19.51 -13.25 -5.94
CA ASN A 482 18.89 -13.60 -7.22
C ASN A 482 19.76 -14.59 -7.99
N VAL A 483 19.16 -15.61 -8.60
CA VAL A 483 19.85 -16.49 -9.56
C VAL A 483 20.03 -15.75 -10.88
N THR A 484 21.07 -14.93 -10.96
CA THR A 484 21.41 -14.12 -12.15
C THR A 484 21.87 -15.00 -13.32
N GLY A 485 21.75 -14.49 -14.55
CA GLY A 485 22.02 -15.25 -15.78
C GLY A 485 20.85 -16.12 -16.28
N TYR A 486 19.86 -16.39 -15.41
CA TYR A 486 18.66 -17.17 -15.72
C TYR A 486 17.41 -16.28 -15.63
N GLU A 487 17.09 -15.59 -16.72
CA GLU A 487 15.78 -14.95 -16.84
C GLU A 487 14.69 -16.02 -16.87
N VAL A 488 13.65 -15.87 -16.06
CA VAL A 488 12.47 -16.74 -16.03
C VAL A 488 11.19 -15.94 -16.25
N GLN A 489 10.11 -16.66 -16.55
CA GLN A 489 8.80 -16.05 -16.77
C GLN A 489 8.20 -15.40 -15.51
N ARG A 490 7.47 -14.30 -15.72
CA ARG A 490 6.59 -13.68 -14.72
C ARG A 490 5.24 -14.39 -14.67
N PHE A 491 4.79 -14.69 -13.46
CA PHE A 491 3.50 -15.32 -13.14
C PHE A 491 2.51 -14.33 -12.50
N ALA A 492 2.77 -13.03 -12.61
CA ALA A 492 1.87 -11.93 -12.31
C ALA A 492 2.15 -10.75 -13.24
N VAL A 493 1.14 -9.92 -13.50
CA VAL A 493 1.30 -8.67 -14.27
C VAL A 493 2.26 -7.75 -13.54
N THR A 494 3.23 -7.20 -14.28
CA THR A 494 4.18 -6.21 -13.77
C THR A 494 3.43 -4.95 -13.34
N ALA A 495 3.33 -4.70 -12.03
CA ALA A 495 2.69 -3.49 -11.51
C ALA A 495 3.54 -2.26 -11.85
N THR A 496 2.90 -1.18 -12.34
CA THR A 496 3.51 0.14 -12.39
C THR A 496 3.97 0.53 -10.98
N ALA A 497 5.19 1.05 -10.85
CA ALA A 497 5.81 1.32 -9.55
C ALA A 497 4.94 2.27 -8.72
N ARG A 498 4.35 1.76 -7.63
CA ARG A 498 3.63 2.59 -6.66
C ARG A 498 4.63 3.58 -6.05
N GLY A 499 4.29 4.87 -6.07
CA GLY A 499 5.09 5.91 -5.43
C GLY A 499 5.38 5.55 -3.97
N SER A 500 6.61 5.78 -3.52
CA SER A 500 7.01 5.47 -2.14
C SER A 500 6.12 6.23 -1.15
N THR A 501 5.53 5.52 -0.19
CA THR A 501 4.73 6.14 0.87
C THR A 501 5.66 6.94 1.80
N PRO A 502 5.53 8.28 1.90
CA PRO A 502 6.57 9.12 2.53
C PRO A 502 6.82 8.87 4.02
N ASN A 503 5.81 8.36 4.75
CA ASN A 503 5.79 8.39 6.22
C ASN A 503 6.31 7.09 6.89
N ALA A 504 7.00 6.22 6.16
CA ALA A 504 7.72 5.11 6.77
C ALA A 504 9.05 5.60 7.36
N VAL A 505 9.11 5.80 8.68
CA VAL A 505 10.36 6.13 9.39
C VAL A 505 11.34 4.98 9.24
N ARG A 506 12.25 5.11 8.26
CA ARG A 506 13.38 4.20 8.06
C ARG A 506 14.60 4.83 8.69
N ILE A 507 15.30 4.08 9.54
CA ILE A 507 16.69 4.39 9.87
C ILE A 507 17.45 4.30 8.54
N ALA A 508 17.99 5.42 8.07
CA ALA A 508 18.78 5.44 6.85
C ALA A 508 20.05 4.60 7.06
N ALA A 509 20.38 3.75 6.08
CA ALA A 509 21.74 3.23 5.99
C ALA A 509 22.73 4.41 5.86
N PRO A 510 23.97 4.29 6.35
CA PRO A 510 25.01 5.28 6.09
C PRO A 510 25.14 5.53 4.59
N LYS A 511 25.37 6.79 4.20
CA LYS A 511 25.56 7.15 2.79
C LYS A 511 26.61 6.23 2.15
N ARG A 512 26.33 5.75 0.94
CA ARG A 512 27.31 5.04 0.10
C ARG A 512 28.24 6.02 -0.66
N SER A 513 28.44 7.21 -0.10
CA SER A 513 29.29 8.30 -0.59
C SER A 513 29.87 9.07 0.59
N LEU A 514 30.98 9.78 0.36
CA LEU A 514 31.52 10.78 1.29
C LEU A 514 30.88 12.14 1.00
N ASP A 515 29.72 12.39 1.63
CA ASP A 515 29.02 13.68 1.66
C ASP A 515 28.54 13.99 3.10
#